data_AF-A0A356KII8-F1
#
_entry.id   AF-A0A356KII8-F1
#
_cell.length_a   1.000
_cell.length_b   1.000
_cell.length_c   1.000
_cell.angle_alpha   90.00
_cell.angle_beta   90.00
_cell.angle_gamma   90.00
#
_symmetry.space_group_name_H-M   'P 1'
#
loop_
_entity.id
_entity.type
_entity.pdbx_description
1 polymer ?
#
loop_
_entity_poly.entity_id
_entity_poly.type
_entity_poly.pdbx_seq_one_letter_code
_entity_poly.pdbx_strand_id
1 'polypeptide(L)'
;EHKILRPMGDPRIHAAIVCASVGCPPLRPEAYRPEKLDAQLDDNVRVWLASTTRGLKVEGSTAKVSQIFNWFGKDFGEGSKRAHLKWIMRYAPKDLAAKLSPDMKVDYLEWDWALNEQKR
;
A
#
# COMPACT_ATOMS: atom_id res chain seq x y z
N GLU A 1 15.04 -17.52 -3.57
CA GLU A 1 14.92 -16.98 -4.94
C GLU A 1 14.76 -15.46 -4.87
N HIS A 2 15.78 -14.68 -5.26
CA HIS A 2 15.88 -13.25 -4.92
C HIS A 2 16.38 -12.36 -6.08
N LYS A 3 15.93 -12.60 -7.33
CA LYS A 3 16.49 -11.84 -8.48
C LYS A 3 15.50 -11.25 -9.50
N ILE A 4 14.22 -11.66 -9.51
CA ILE A 4 13.32 -11.25 -10.61
C ILE A 4 12.40 -10.07 -10.26
N LEU A 5 12.14 -9.80 -8.97
CA LEU A 5 11.16 -8.78 -8.57
C LEU A 5 11.74 -7.37 -8.35
N ARG A 6 13.03 -7.26 -8.02
CA ARG A 6 13.69 -5.95 -7.77
C ARG A 6 13.88 -5.03 -9.00
N PRO A 7 13.97 -5.49 -10.27
CA PRO A 7 14.29 -4.56 -11.35
C PRO A 7 13.15 -3.63 -11.78
N MET A 8 11.89 -3.84 -11.35
CA MET A 8 10.77 -3.13 -11.96
C MET A 8 10.58 -1.70 -11.44
N GLY A 9 11.20 -1.30 -10.32
CA GLY A 9 11.11 0.07 -9.79
C GLY A 9 9.69 0.55 -9.51
N ASP A 10 8.72 -0.37 -9.49
CA ASP A 10 7.30 -0.06 -9.43
C ASP A 10 6.78 -0.28 -8.01
N PRO A 11 6.55 0.79 -7.24
CA PRO A 11 6.02 0.70 -5.88
C PRO A 11 4.66 -0.02 -5.78
N ARG A 12 3.89 -0.16 -6.87
CA ARG A 12 2.61 -0.90 -6.89
C ARG A 12 2.81 -2.38 -6.56
N ILE A 13 4.01 -2.92 -6.78
CA ILE A 13 4.36 -4.31 -6.48
C ILE A 13 4.23 -4.62 -4.99
N HIS A 14 4.46 -3.64 -4.11
CA HIS A 14 4.25 -3.84 -2.67
C HIS A 14 2.79 -4.17 -2.33
N ALA A 15 1.82 -3.59 -3.04
CA ALA A 15 0.41 -3.95 -2.86
C ALA A 15 0.06 -5.32 -3.46
N ALA A 16 0.85 -5.82 -4.42
CA ALA A 16 0.64 -7.11 -5.07
C ALA A 16 1.28 -8.29 -4.31
N ILE A 17 2.45 -8.09 -3.71
CA ILE A 17 3.28 -9.15 -3.10
C ILE A 17 3.04 -9.29 -1.60
N VAL A 18 2.49 -8.28 -0.93
CA VAL A 18 2.09 -8.34 0.50
C VAL A 18 0.99 -9.38 0.76
N CYS A 19 0.53 -10.07 -0.28
CA CYS A 19 -0.40 -11.18 -0.24
C CYS A 19 0.07 -12.43 0.57
N ALA A 20 1.28 -12.46 1.13
CA ALA A 20 1.77 -13.58 1.96
C ALA A 20 1.71 -13.33 3.48
N SER A 21 1.21 -12.19 3.98
CA SER A 21 1.08 -11.93 5.42
C SER A 21 -0.10 -11.01 5.74
N VAL A 22 -1.18 -11.58 6.33
CA VAL A 22 -2.25 -11.06 7.25
C VAL A 22 -2.99 -9.75 6.92
N GLY A 23 -2.48 -8.98 5.99
CA GLY A 23 -2.98 -7.71 5.50
C GLY A 23 -3.58 -7.79 4.10
N CYS A 24 -3.75 -8.99 3.55
CA CYS A 24 -3.97 -9.18 2.10
C CYS A 24 -5.23 -8.45 1.60
N PRO A 25 -5.13 -7.47 0.68
CA PRO A 25 -6.27 -7.15 -0.16
C PRO A 25 -6.78 -8.46 -0.81
N PRO A 26 -8.10 -8.63 -1.08
CA PRO A 26 -8.64 -9.84 -1.67
C PRO A 26 -7.78 -10.26 -2.86
N LEU A 27 -7.25 -11.49 -2.81
CA LEU A 27 -6.58 -12.12 -3.93
C LEU A 27 -7.46 -11.96 -5.16
N ARG A 28 -6.94 -11.33 -6.21
CA ARG A 28 -7.64 -11.30 -7.50
C ARG A 28 -7.95 -12.74 -7.89
N PRO A 29 -9.17 -13.06 -8.33
CA PRO A 29 -9.51 -14.40 -8.81
C PRO A 29 -8.86 -14.73 -10.17
N GLU A 30 -8.01 -13.85 -10.68
CA GLU A 30 -7.33 -13.97 -11.98
C GLU A 30 -5.81 -13.80 -11.82
N ALA A 31 -5.06 -14.60 -12.59
CA ALA A 31 -3.63 -14.42 -12.73
C ALA A 31 -3.31 -13.05 -13.35
N TYR A 32 -2.15 -12.49 -12.98
CA TYR A 32 -1.64 -11.32 -13.68
C TYR A 32 -1.31 -11.70 -15.12
N ARG A 33 -1.79 -10.88 -16.05
CA ARG A 33 -1.51 -11.07 -17.48
C ARG A 33 -0.72 -9.86 -17.99
N PRO A 34 0.31 -10.03 -18.82
CA PRO A 34 1.10 -8.90 -19.33
C PRO A 34 0.25 -7.78 -19.92
N GLU A 35 -0.85 -8.13 -20.60
CA GLU A 35 -1.74 -7.19 -21.28
C GLU A 35 -2.64 -6.41 -20.31
N LYS A 36 -2.79 -6.87 -19.06
CA LYS A 36 -3.65 -6.27 -18.03
C LYS A 36 -2.88 -5.86 -16.78
N LEU A 37 -1.56 -6.08 -16.75
CA LEU A 37 -0.73 -5.99 -15.56
C LEU A 37 -0.87 -4.62 -14.88
N ASP A 38 -0.78 -3.53 -15.64
CA ASP A 38 -0.92 -2.17 -15.09
C ASP A 38 -2.29 -1.95 -14.43
N ALA A 39 -3.38 -2.33 -15.11
CA ALA A 39 -4.72 -2.19 -14.57
C ALA A 39 -4.94 -3.03 -13.30
N GLN A 40 -4.38 -4.25 -13.28
CA GLN A 40 -4.45 -5.16 -12.14
C GLN A 40 -3.63 -4.65 -10.94
N LEU A 41 -2.45 -4.07 -11.19
CA LEU A 41 -1.61 -3.46 -10.16
C LEU A 41 -2.28 -2.20 -9.58
N ASP A 42 -2.78 -1.32 -10.44
CA ASP A 42 -3.48 -0.11 -10.02
C ASP A 42 -4.70 -0.43 -9.15
N ASP A 43 -5.52 -1.39 -9.57
CA ASP A 43 -6.71 -1.77 -8.82
C ASP A 43 -6.35 -2.45 -7.49
N ASN A 44 -5.23 -3.17 -7.40
CA ASN A 44 -4.77 -3.73 -6.13
C ASN A 44 -4.31 -2.65 -5.15
N VAL A 45 -3.62 -1.61 -5.64
CA VAL A 45 -3.28 -0.46 -4.82
C VAL A 45 -4.54 0.26 -4.33
N ARG A 46 -5.54 0.46 -5.19
CA ARG A 46 -6.83 1.08 -4.79
C ARG A 46 -7.51 0.30 -3.68
N VAL A 47 -7.62 -1.03 -3.84
CA VAL A 47 -8.24 -1.92 -2.85
C VAL A 47 -7.46 -1.92 -1.54
N TRP A 48 -6.13 -1.95 -1.59
CA TRP A 48 -5.29 -1.87 -0.41
C TRP A 48 -5.47 -0.55 0.34
N LEU A 49 -5.41 0.59 -0.36
CA LEU A 49 -5.59 1.92 0.23
C LEU A 49 -7.02 2.17 0.73
N ALA A 50 -8.03 1.48 0.17
CA ALA A 50 -9.40 1.52 0.70
C ALA A 50 -9.53 0.84 2.09
N SER A 51 -8.56 -0.01 2.47
CA SER A 51 -8.56 -0.67 3.77
C SER A 51 -8.01 0.25 4.87
N THR A 52 -8.89 0.65 5.79
CA THR A 52 -8.54 1.47 6.96
C THR A 52 -7.68 0.76 8.00
N THR A 53 -7.54 -0.57 7.90
CA THR A 53 -6.70 -1.37 8.78
C THR A 53 -5.34 -1.70 8.18
N ARG A 54 -5.17 -1.59 6.86
CA ARG A 54 -3.96 -2.11 6.16
C ARG A 54 -3.28 -1.10 5.25
N GLY A 55 -4.03 -0.17 4.65
CA GLY A 55 -3.52 0.75 3.63
C GLY A 55 -3.50 2.20 4.10
N LEU A 56 -4.68 2.79 4.29
CA LEU A 56 -4.82 4.21 4.62
C LEU A 56 -6.02 4.45 5.54
N LYS A 57 -5.79 5.19 6.63
CA LYS A 57 -6.82 5.74 7.50
C LYS A 57 -6.58 7.24 7.69
N VAL A 58 -7.61 8.05 7.48
CA VAL A 58 -7.52 9.50 7.70
C VAL A 58 -8.28 9.87 8.97
N GLU A 59 -7.57 10.48 9.94
CA GLU A 59 -8.10 10.91 11.24
C GLU A 59 -7.80 12.40 11.43
N GLY A 60 -8.79 13.26 11.16
CA GLY A 60 -8.63 14.71 11.24
C GLY A 60 -7.52 15.21 10.30
N SER A 61 -6.45 15.77 10.88
CA SER A 61 -5.28 16.29 10.14
C SER A 61 -4.13 15.28 9.99
N THR A 62 -4.35 14.02 10.36
CA THR A 62 -3.37 12.95 10.30
C THR A 62 -3.79 11.85 9.31
N ALA A 63 -2.89 11.50 8.39
CA ALA A 63 -2.99 10.33 7.54
C ALA A 63 -2.16 9.19 8.15
N LYS A 64 -2.82 8.13 8.61
CA LYS A 64 -2.20 6.89 9.04
C LYS A 64 -2.06 5.96 7.84
N VAL A 65 -0.82 5.66 7.45
CA VAL A 65 -0.50 4.88 6.27
C VAL A 65 0.13 3.55 6.66
N SER A 66 0.09 2.55 5.78
CA SER A 66 0.74 1.26 6.03
C SER A 66 2.22 1.38 6.38
N GLN A 67 2.73 0.47 7.22
CA GLN A 67 4.16 0.38 7.53
C GLN A 67 5.04 0.10 6.29
N ILE A 68 4.45 -0.37 5.19
CA ILE A 68 5.13 -0.52 3.90
C ILE A 68 5.76 0.80 3.43
N PHE A 69 5.10 1.94 3.67
CA PHE A 69 5.66 3.25 3.35
C PHE A 69 6.87 3.62 4.24
N ASN A 70 6.96 3.05 5.45
CA ASN A 70 8.11 3.20 6.31
C ASN A 70 9.27 2.29 5.88
N TRP A 71 8.98 1.01 5.65
CA TRP A 71 9.99 0.00 5.31
C TRP A 71 10.58 0.18 3.90
N PHE A 72 9.74 0.54 2.94
CA PHE A 72 10.09 0.68 1.53
C PHE A 72 9.92 2.12 1.04
N GLY A 73 10.08 3.10 1.92
CA GLY A 73 9.78 4.50 1.60
C GLY A 73 10.47 5.04 0.33
N LYS A 74 11.68 4.57 0.02
CA LYS A 74 12.45 4.93 -1.18
C LYS A 74 11.81 4.47 -2.49
N ASP A 75 10.91 3.49 -2.44
CA ASP A 75 10.22 3.01 -3.64
C ASP A 75 9.04 3.91 -4.00
N PHE A 76 8.52 4.68 -3.03
CA PHE A 76 7.38 5.59 -3.21
C PHE A 76 7.81 7.04 -3.50
N GLY A 77 8.97 7.23 -4.18
CA GLY A 77 9.56 8.52 -4.53
C GLY A 77 10.84 8.82 -3.74
N GLU A 78 11.05 10.06 -3.31
CA GLU A 78 12.26 10.48 -2.58
C GLU A 78 12.33 9.96 -1.12
N GLY A 79 11.42 9.08 -0.70
CA GLY A 79 11.35 8.60 0.68
C GLY A 79 10.75 9.60 1.69
N SER A 80 10.33 10.78 1.24
CA SER A 80 9.70 11.77 2.11
C SER A 80 8.22 11.48 2.34
N LYS A 81 7.72 11.81 3.54
CA LYS A 81 6.29 11.72 3.89
C LYS A 81 5.38 12.42 2.86
N ARG A 82 5.84 13.56 2.34
CA ARG A 82 5.14 14.31 1.28
C ARG A 82 5.10 13.54 -0.05
N ALA A 83 6.18 12.88 -0.43
CA ALA A 83 6.21 12.02 -1.62
C ALA A 83 5.26 10.82 -1.47
N HIS A 84 5.21 10.22 -0.28
CA HIS A 84 4.28 9.13 0.04
C HIS A 84 2.83 9.58 -0.10
N LEU A 85 2.46 10.72 0.48
CA LEU A 85 1.10 11.27 0.35
C LEU A 85 0.73 11.58 -1.10
N LYS A 86 1.64 12.20 -1.87
CA LYS A 86 1.43 12.42 -3.32
C LYS A 86 1.24 11.10 -4.08
N TRP A 87 1.97 10.05 -3.72
CA TRP A 87 1.79 8.73 -4.31
C TRP A 87 0.44 8.13 -3.94
N ILE A 88 0.07 8.15 -2.65
CA ILE A 88 -1.19 7.65 -2.13
C ILE A 88 -2.37 8.35 -2.79
N MET A 89 -2.35 9.68 -2.93
CA MET A 89 -3.42 10.47 -3.55
C MET A 89 -3.74 10.07 -5.01
N ARG A 90 -2.78 9.48 -5.73
CA ARG A 90 -3.00 8.99 -7.10
C ARG A 90 -3.88 7.73 -7.15
N TYR A 91 -3.86 6.93 -6.09
CA TYR A 91 -4.53 5.62 -6.04
C TYR A 91 -5.57 5.52 -4.93
N ALA A 92 -5.63 6.46 -3.99
CA ALA A 92 -6.64 6.46 -2.94
C ALA A 92 -8.05 6.61 -3.54
N PRO A 93 -9.07 5.94 -2.95
CA PRO A 93 -10.47 6.21 -3.26
C PRO A 93 -10.78 7.70 -3.25
N LYS A 94 -11.64 8.19 -4.16
CA LYS A 94 -11.87 9.63 -4.37
C LYS A 94 -12.28 10.37 -3.08
N ASP A 95 -13.06 9.73 -2.23
CA ASP A 95 -13.52 10.25 -0.94
C ASP A 95 -12.39 10.38 0.09
N LEU A 96 -11.41 9.47 0.08
CA LEU A 96 -10.20 9.55 0.91
C LEU A 96 -9.21 10.56 0.31
N ALA A 97 -9.00 10.52 -1.00
CA ALA A 97 -8.11 11.44 -1.71
C ALA A 97 -8.51 12.91 -1.49
N ALA A 98 -9.81 13.22 -1.46
CA ALA A 98 -10.32 14.56 -1.18
C ALA A 98 -10.01 15.05 0.25
N LYS A 99 -9.74 14.14 1.19
CA LYS A 99 -9.37 14.46 2.58
C LYS A 99 -7.86 14.54 2.79
N LEU A 100 -7.07 14.14 1.79
CA LEU A 100 -5.61 14.15 1.86
C LEU A 100 -5.05 15.50 1.40
N SER A 101 -4.00 15.96 2.07
CA SER A 101 -3.15 17.06 1.64
C SER A 101 -1.68 16.63 1.74
N PRO A 102 -0.79 17.07 0.82
CA PRO A 102 0.64 16.75 0.86
C PRO A 102 1.36 17.17 2.15
N ASP A 103 0.77 18.11 2.90
CA ASP A 103 1.36 18.71 4.10
C ASP A 103 0.71 18.18 5.40
N MET A 104 -0.13 17.14 5.30
CA MET A 104 -0.71 16.48 6.48
C MET A 104 0.35 15.75 7.31
N LYS A 105 0.03 15.55 8.60
CA LYS A 105 0.83 14.66 9.45
C LYS A 105 0.71 13.24 8.92
N VAL A 106 1.84 12.55 8.78
CA VAL A 106 1.87 11.13 8.43
C VAL A 106 2.29 10.33 9.65
N ASP A 107 1.40 9.44 10.06
CA ASP A 107 1.64 8.38 11.04
C ASP A 107 1.50 7.02 10.36
N TYR A 108 1.88 5.96 11.07
CA TYR A 108 1.81 4.61 10.54
C TYR A 108 0.71 3.80 11.24
N LEU A 109 0.02 2.95 10.49
CA LEU A 109 -0.92 1.98 11.03
C LEU A 109 -0.16 0.99 11.91
N GLU A 110 -0.72 0.68 13.08
CA GLU A 110 -0.16 -0.34 13.96
C GLU A 110 -0.21 -1.69 13.24
N TRP A 111 0.94 -2.36 13.20
CA TRP A 111 1.05 -3.66 12.54
C TRP A 111 0.82 -4.73 13.59
N ASP A 112 -0.31 -5.42 13.48
CA ASP A 112 -0.59 -6.58 14.31
C ASP A 112 0.25 -7.78 13.85
N TRP A 113 1.28 -8.10 14.62
CA TRP A 113 2.16 -9.25 14.42
C TRP A 113 1.52 -10.58 14.88
N ALA A 114 0.25 -10.60 15.33
CA ALA A 114 -0.36 -11.78 15.96
C ALA A 114 -0.60 -13.01 15.06
N LEU A 115 -0.09 -13.06 13.83
CA LEU A 115 -0.28 -14.21 12.93
C LEU A 115 0.99 -15.03 12.73
N ASN A 116 1.60 -15.41 13.84
CA ASN A 116 2.42 -16.62 13.94
C ASN A 116 2.12 -17.46 15.18
N GLU A 117 1.16 -17.09 16.02
CA GLU A 117 0.64 -18.04 17.02
C GLU A 117 -0.42 -18.93 16.36
N GLN A 118 0.04 -19.96 15.65
CA GLN A 118 -0.69 -21.22 15.69
C GLN A 118 -0.67 -21.68 17.16
N LYS A 119 -1.70 -21.31 17.93
CA LYS A 119 -1.95 -21.97 19.20
C LYS A 119 -2.27 -23.43 18.87
N ARG A 120 -1.29 -24.28 19.16
CA ARG A 120 -1.43 -25.73 19.23
C ARG A 120 -2.37 -26.11 20.36
#